data_AF-A0A3M1FQC0-F1
#
_entry.id   AF-A0A3M1FQC0-F1
#
_cell.length_a   1.000
_cell.length_b   1.000
_cell.length_c   1.000
_cell.angle_alpha   90.00
_cell.angle_beta   90.00
_cell.angle_gamma   90.00
#
_symmetry.space_group_name_H-M   'P 1'
#
loop_
_entity.id
_entity.type
_entity.pdbx_description
1 polymer ?
#
loop_
_entity_poly.entity_id
_entity_poly.type
_entity_poly.pdbx_seq_one_letter_code
_entity_poly.pdbx_strand_id
1 'polypeptide(L)'
;PDSRRIFWSDGGVHQNITHAVHPDPISGMHCWHQKVRIEKAHPEDRYGDVFVDTEKSMEVYRRWLRMTRPAPGPNGLRRPLWMNRPLRPAEEMFYVTEQK
;
A
#
# COMPACT_ATOMS: atom_id res chain seq x y z
N PRO A 1 32.62 6.64 -12.25
CA PRO A 1 31.72 5.54 -11.80
C PRO A 1 31.34 4.67 -13.01
N ASP A 2 31.68 3.38 -13.00
CA ASP A 2 31.41 2.44 -14.10
C ASP A 2 30.06 1.75 -13.87
N SER A 3 29.07 2.06 -14.71
CA SER A 3 27.73 1.46 -14.65
C SER A 3 27.74 -0.05 -14.89
N ARG A 4 28.81 -0.64 -15.45
CA ARG A 4 28.97 -2.10 -15.62
C ARG A 4 29.09 -2.87 -14.29
N ARG A 5 29.31 -2.19 -13.17
CA ARG A 5 29.33 -2.80 -11.83
C ARG A 5 27.93 -2.99 -11.23
N ILE A 6 26.90 -2.43 -11.87
CA ILE A 6 25.51 -2.61 -11.45
C ILE A 6 25.02 -3.92 -12.08
N PHE A 7 24.83 -4.95 -11.27
CA PHE A 7 24.38 -6.28 -11.71
C PHE A 7 22.85 -6.39 -11.89
N TRP A 8 22.13 -5.29 -11.67
CA TRP A 8 20.68 -5.20 -11.76
C TRP A 8 20.24 -4.11 -12.76
N SER A 9 19.18 -4.37 -13.50
CA SER A 9 18.63 -3.45 -14.52
C SER A 9 17.46 -2.60 -14.02
N ASP A 10 16.73 -3.08 -13.00
CA ASP A 10 15.55 -2.43 -12.44
C ASP A 10 15.89 -1.54 -11.26
N GLY A 11 15.22 -0.38 -11.12
CA GLY A 11 15.48 0.65 -10.12
C GLY A 11 15.50 0.23 -8.63
N GLY A 12 15.28 -1.05 -8.32
CA GLY A 12 15.41 -1.65 -7.02
C GLY A 12 14.67 -2.97 -6.93
N VAL A 13 14.52 -3.49 -5.71
CA VAL A 13 13.65 -4.64 -5.44
C VAL A 13 12.20 -4.18 -5.44
N HIS A 14 11.35 -4.81 -6.25
CA HIS A 14 9.92 -4.52 -6.31
C HIS A 14 9.18 -5.17 -5.12
N GLN A 15 9.42 -4.69 -3.91
CA GLN A 15 8.85 -5.29 -2.70
C GLN A 15 7.32 -5.11 -2.60
N ASN A 16 6.82 -3.94 -2.99
CA ASN A 16 5.40 -3.58 -2.82
C ASN A 16 4.44 -4.43 -3.64
N ILE A 17 4.92 -5.04 -4.73
CA ILE A 17 4.09 -5.86 -5.61
C ILE A 17 3.98 -7.31 -5.12
N THR A 18 4.79 -7.71 -4.14
CA THR A 18 4.84 -9.10 -3.64
C THR A 18 3.63 -9.49 -2.77
N HIS A 19 2.79 -8.53 -2.41
CA HIS A 19 1.61 -8.76 -1.58
C HIS A 19 0.43 -7.89 -2.04
N ALA A 20 -0.78 -8.37 -1.76
CA ALA A 20 -1.99 -7.60 -2.00
C ALA A 20 -2.10 -6.39 -1.06
N VAL A 21 -3.00 -5.46 -1.42
CA VAL A 21 -3.29 -4.28 -0.61
C VAL A 21 -4.28 -4.65 0.50
N HIS A 22 -3.85 -4.48 1.75
CA HIS A 22 -4.68 -4.72 2.93
C HIS A 22 -4.91 -3.41 3.70
N PRO A 23 -6.02 -2.70 3.46
CA PRO A 23 -6.45 -1.59 4.30
C PRO A 23 -6.75 -2.05 5.74
N ASP A 24 -6.26 -1.34 6.74
CA ASP A 24 -6.62 -1.53 8.14
C ASP A 24 -8.16 -1.44 8.31
N PRO A 25 -8.83 -2.45 8.87
CA PRO A 25 -10.29 -2.45 9.05
C PRO A 25 -10.85 -1.28 9.87
N ILE A 26 -10.03 -0.54 10.62
CA ILE A 26 -10.52 0.63 11.36
C ILE A 26 -10.36 1.90 10.53
N SER A 27 -9.15 2.19 10.07
CA SER A 27 -8.78 3.47 9.45
C SER A 27 -8.79 3.46 7.92
N GLY A 28 -8.81 2.29 7.29
CA GLY A 28 -8.61 2.11 5.85
C GLY A 28 -7.20 2.42 5.35
N MET A 29 -6.23 2.65 6.24
CA MET A 29 -4.84 2.90 5.87
C MET A 29 -4.14 1.62 5.40
N HIS A 30 -3.22 1.74 4.44
CA HIS A 30 -2.46 0.58 3.98
C HIS A 30 -1.52 0.05 5.08
N CYS A 31 -1.61 -1.26 5.36
CA CYS A 31 -0.74 -1.96 6.32
C CYS A 31 0.41 -2.68 5.61
N TRP A 32 1.63 -2.31 5.99
CA TRP A 32 2.87 -2.86 5.42
C TRP A 32 3.35 -4.17 6.04
N HIS A 33 2.83 -4.53 7.22
CA HIS A 33 3.29 -5.73 7.90
C HIS A 33 2.62 -6.98 7.29
N GLN A 34 3.41 -7.77 6.55
CA GLN A 34 2.93 -8.98 5.88
C GLN A 34 3.76 -10.19 6.31
N LYS A 35 3.08 -11.30 6.61
CA LYS A 35 3.74 -12.58 6.85
C LYS A 35 4.14 -13.18 5.51
N VAL A 36 5.42 -13.45 5.33
CA VAL A 36 5.97 -14.07 4.11
C VAL A 36 6.65 -15.41 4.43
N ARG A 37 6.72 -16.27 3.43
CA ARG A 37 7.57 -17.46 3.43
C ARG A 37 8.70 -17.23 2.43
N ILE A 38 9.92 -17.57 2.82
CA ILE A 38 11.12 -17.39 2.00
C ILE A 38 11.74 -18.75 1.80
N GLU A 39 12.24 -19.01 0.59
CA GLU A 39 13.06 -20.16 0.26
C GLU A 39 14.23 -19.74 -0.64
N LYS A 40 15.18 -20.66 -0.85
CA LYS A 40 16.29 -20.39 -1.78
C LYS A 40 15.75 -20.43 -3.21
N ALA A 41 16.25 -19.56 -4.07
CA ALA A 41 15.99 -19.64 -5.50
C ALA A 41 16.48 -20.99 -6.05
N HIS A 42 15.69 -21.58 -6.91
CA HIS A 42 15.97 -22.83 -7.59
C HIS A 42 16.88 -22.61 -8.81
N PRO A 43 17.64 -23.63 -9.27
CA PRO A 43 18.49 -23.50 -10.45
C PRO A 43 17.75 -23.12 -11.75
N GLU A 44 16.48 -23.46 -11.85
CA GLU A 44 15.59 -23.20 -12.98
C GLU A 44 14.87 -21.84 -12.91
N ASP A 45 14.88 -21.17 -11.76
CA ASP A 45 14.22 -19.87 -11.58
C ASP A 45 14.87 -18.80 -12.47
N ARG A 46 14.03 -18.06 -13.19
CA ARG A 46 14.42 -16.95 -14.05
C ARG A 46 13.80 -15.65 -13.57
N TYR A 47 14.46 -14.55 -13.93
CA TYR A 47 13.88 -13.24 -13.75
C TYR A 47 12.55 -13.14 -14.51
N GLY A 48 11.47 -12.80 -13.81
CA GLY A 48 10.12 -12.74 -14.35
C GLY A 48 9.24 -13.98 -14.08
N ASP A 49 9.78 -15.07 -13.52
CA ASP A 49 8.97 -16.24 -13.13
C ASP A 49 8.00 -15.91 -11.98
N VAL A 50 8.34 -14.89 -11.18
CA VAL A 50 7.43 -14.28 -10.21
C VAL A 50 6.61 -13.21 -10.92
N PHE A 51 5.33 -13.51 -11.14
CA PHE A 51 4.36 -12.55 -11.64
C PHE A 51 3.32 -12.20 -10.57
N VAL A 52 2.71 -11.03 -10.72
CA VAL A 52 1.71 -10.51 -9.78
C VAL A 52 0.36 -10.45 -10.48
N ASP A 53 -0.63 -11.10 -9.89
CA ASP A 53 -2.00 -11.06 -10.35
C ASP A 53 -2.70 -9.80 -9.82
N THR A 54 -2.87 -8.82 -10.70
CA THR A 54 -3.44 -7.50 -10.35
C THR A 54 -4.94 -7.57 -10.08
N GLU A 55 -5.64 -8.52 -10.69
CA GLU A 55 -7.08 -8.74 -10.45
C GLU A 55 -7.29 -9.30 -9.05
N LYS A 56 -6.56 -10.36 -8.67
CA LYS A 56 -6.59 -10.90 -7.30
C LYS A 56 -6.19 -9.85 -6.26
N SER A 57 -5.17 -9.04 -6.56
CA SER A 57 -4.75 -7.95 -5.67
C SER A 57 -5.89 -6.96 -5.42
N MET A 58 -6.63 -6.59 -6.48
CA MET A 58 -7.79 -5.70 -6.39
C MET A 58 -8.99 -6.35 -5.66
N GLU A 59 -9.24 -7.65 -5.85
CA GLU A 59 -10.27 -8.38 -5.11
C GLU A 59 -10.01 -8.38 -3.61
N VAL A 60 -8.76 -8.65 -3.21
CA VAL A 60 -8.32 -8.60 -1.83
C VAL A 60 -8.47 -7.18 -1.27
N TYR A 61 -8.03 -6.15 -2.00
CA TYR A 61 -8.24 -4.76 -1.61
C TYR A 61 -9.71 -4.47 -1.34
N ARG A 62 -10.61 -4.83 -2.26
CA ARG A 62 -12.06 -4.61 -2.11
C ARG A 62 -12.63 -5.37 -0.93
N ARG A 63 -12.17 -6.59 -0.67
CA ARG A 63 -12.58 -7.40 0.48
C ARG A 63 -12.26 -6.70 1.80
N TRP A 64 -11.04 -6.22 1.94
CA TRP A 64 -10.60 -5.53 3.14
C TRP A 64 -11.21 -4.13 3.26
N LEU A 65 -11.35 -3.40 2.15
CA LEU A 65 -12.00 -2.09 2.11
C LEU A 65 -13.43 -2.14 2.68
N ARG A 66 -14.19 -3.20 2.39
CA ARG A 66 -15.54 -3.40 2.96
C ARG A 66 -15.57 -3.51 4.49
N MET A 67 -14.43 -3.84 5.11
CA MET A 67 -14.31 -3.92 6.58
C MET A 67 -13.97 -2.56 7.21
N THR A 68 -13.58 -1.56 6.40
CA THR A 68 -13.12 -0.24 6.88
C THR A 68 -14.27 0.64 7.33
N ARG A 69 -13.99 1.59 8.24
CA ARG A 69 -14.94 2.63 8.60
C ARG A 69 -14.88 3.75 7.55
N PRO A 70 -15.98 4.05 6.84
CA PRO A 70 -15.98 5.11 5.84
C PRO A 70 -15.87 6.49 6.51
N ALA A 71 -15.40 7.48 5.74
CA ALA A 71 -15.56 8.88 6.11
C ALA A 71 -17.03 9.32 5.93
N PRO A 72 -17.49 10.37 6.63
CA PRO A 72 -16.77 11.15 7.63
C PRO A 72 -16.58 10.38 8.95
N GLY A 73 -15.44 10.63 9.60
CA GLY A 73 -15.24 10.29 11.00
C GLY A 73 -16.00 11.24 11.94
N PRO A 74 -15.79 11.11 13.26
CA PRO A 74 -16.40 11.99 14.25
C PRO A 74 -16.19 13.47 13.91
N ASN A 75 -17.20 14.30 14.17
CA ASN A 75 -17.19 15.75 13.92
C ASN A 75 -16.97 16.15 12.44
N GLY A 76 -17.33 15.29 11.49
CA GLY A 76 -17.23 15.61 10.05
C GLY A 76 -15.80 15.51 9.50
N LEU A 77 -14.87 14.91 10.23
CA LEU A 77 -13.47 14.78 9.82
C LEU A 77 -13.31 13.74 8.71
N ARG A 78 -12.65 14.10 7.60
CA ARG A 78 -12.09 13.15 6.63
C ARG A 78 -10.99 12.29 7.26
N ARG A 79 -10.20 12.88 8.17
CA ARG A 79 -9.02 12.27 8.79
C ARG A 79 -8.77 12.84 10.20
N PRO A 80 -8.15 12.09 11.12
CA PRO A 80 -7.81 12.59 12.45
C PRO A 80 -6.80 13.75 12.46
N LEU A 81 -7.02 14.75 13.32
CA LEU A 81 -6.13 15.91 13.50
C LEU A 81 -4.84 15.57 14.24
N TRP A 82 -4.83 14.55 15.09
CA TRP A 82 -3.66 14.19 15.93
C TRP A 82 -2.62 13.33 15.19
N MET A 83 -2.92 12.83 14.00
CA MET A 83 -1.98 12.03 13.23
C MET A 83 -0.92 12.93 12.57
N ASN A 84 0.34 12.75 12.96
CA ASN A 84 1.44 13.55 12.44
C ASN A 84 1.70 13.24 10.95
N ARG A 85 2.01 14.27 10.15
CA ARG A 85 2.17 14.14 8.69
C ARG A 85 3.30 15.05 8.22
N PRO A 86 4.19 14.57 7.33
CA PRO A 86 5.01 15.46 6.51
C PRO A 86 4.08 16.37 5.71
N LEU A 87 4.34 17.68 5.73
CA LEU A 87 3.53 18.68 5.05
C LEU A 87 2.05 18.64 5.49
N ARG A 88 1.80 18.75 6.81
CA ARG A 88 0.44 18.81 7.38
C ARG A 88 -0.38 19.89 6.66
N PRO A 89 -1.55 19.55 6.07
CA PRO A 89 -2.45 20.54 5.46
C PRO A 89 -2.99 21.56 6.47
N ALA A 90 -3.59 22.63 5.97
CA ALA A 90 -4.40 23.54 6.77
C ALA A 90 -5.62 22.80 7.39
N GLU A 91 -6.09 23.24 8.55
CA GLU A 91 -7.05 22.49 9.37
C GLU A 91 -8.40 22.27 8.66
N GLU A 92 -8.86 23.23 7.87
CA GLU A 92 -10.08 23.16 7.08
C GLU A 92 -10.09 21.97 6.10
N MET A 93 -8.91 21.53 5.62
CA MET A 93 -8.77 20.40 4.70
C MET A 93 -9.00 19.04 5.38
N PHE A 94 -9.09 19.01 6.70
CA PHE A 94 -9.41 17.80 7.45
C PHE A 94 -10.92 17.53 7.51
N TYR A 95 -11.77 18.47 7.13
CA TYR A 95 -13.22 18.32 7.22
C TYR A 95 -13.84 17.96 5.85
N VAL A 96 -14.93 17.19 5.88
CA VAL A 96 -15.77 17.01 4.71
C VAL A 96 -16.57 18.30 4.53
N THR A 97 -16.18 19.14 3.58
CA THR A 97 -17.08 20.18 3.06
C THR A 97 -18.28 19.47 2.44
N GLU A 98 -19.51 19.88 2.79
CA GLU A 98 -20.71 19.41 2.10
C GLU A 98 -20.46 19.48 0.59
N GLN A 99 -20.61 18.34 -0.08
CA GLN A 99 -20.59 18.34 -1.54
C GLN A 99 -21.88 19.02 -1.99
N LYS A 100 -21.73 20.06 -2.82
CA LYS A 100 -22.76 20.44 -3.79
C LYS A 100 -23.22 19.24 -4.60
#